data_AF-A0A4Q3XUI1-F1
#
_entry.id   AF-A0A4Q3XUI1-F1
#
_cell.length_a   1.000
_cell.length_b   1.000
_cell.length_c   1.000
_cell.angle_alpha   90.00
_cell.angle_beta   90.00
_cell.angle_gamma   90.00
#
_symmetry.space_group_name_H-M   'P 1'
#
loop_
_entity.id
_entity.type
_entity.pdbx_description
1 polymer ?
#
loop_
_entity_poly.entity_id
_entity_poly.type
_entity_poly.pdbx_seq_one_letter_code
_entity_poly.pdbx_strand_id
1 'polypeptide(L)'
;MNQLDPVLQKIARYTTQDVLLADTAASIQLSPTEYITATRHYEVMGEWIDRPSSPLRGKVRELYPQGGFSTGSTIASHDDRSDFDLDAMADIDWAANVDPEYALSTLHDAIAGDKGSRYHEKAERKTRCTQVHYDGMHLDVTPSVLLRFGLPKTSFIFHSKPSDPSVRRETLYANPHGLAEWFNGRVQADTAFGIFFEQRSLDFSKQMRVAKADTAPVPEQMPVYRKAKQVIVLQLMKRWRNIAYDRRHGSRRLPPSVLLTYYIGE
;
A
#
# COMPACT_ATOMS: atom_id res chain seq x y z
N MET A 1 -23.00 -15.31 -38.95
CA MET A 1 -22.62 -13.93 -38.59
C MET A 1 -22.09 -13.96 -37.16
N ASN A 2 -20.77 -13.83 -36.99
CA ASN A 2 -20.16 -13.70 -35.67
C ASN A 2 -20.53 -12.33 -35.09
N GLN A 3 -21.51 -12.28 -34.20
CA GLN A 3 -21.62 -11.12 -33.31
C GLN A 3 -20.36 -11.10 -32.45
N LEU A 4 -19.48 -10.13 -32.69
CA LEU A 4 -18.35 -9.84 -31.80
C LEU A 4 -18.87 -9.74 -30.37
N ASP A 5 -18.16 -10.36 -29.42
CA ASP A 5 -18.46 -10.32 -27.98
C ASP A 5 -18.81 -8.87 -27.55
N PRO A 6 -19.95 -8.63 -26.86
CA PRO A 6 -20.34 -7.31 -26.37
C PRO A 6 -19.24 -6.58 -25.59
N VAL A 7 -18.38 -7.32 -24.90
CA VAL A 7 -17.20 -6.78 -24.19
C VAL A 7 -16.20 -6.22 -25.20
N LEU A 8 -15.83 -7.00 -26.22
CA LEU A 8 -14.90 -6.58 -27.27
C LEU A 8 -15.42 -5.38 -28.07
N GLN A 9 -16.73 -5.32 -28.33
CA GLN A 9 -17.35 -4.16 -28.97
C GLN A 9 -17.23 -2.89 -28.12
N LYS A 10 -17.36 -3.02 -26.79
CA LYS A 10 -17.19 -1.89 -25.87
C LYS A 10 -15.73 -1.44 -25.82
N ILE A 11 -14.78 -2.37 -25.81
CA ILE A 11 -13.34 -2.07 -25.86
C ILE A 11 -12.98 -1.34 -27.17
N ALA A 12 -13.52 -1.78 -28.31
CA ALA A 12 -13.27 -1.16 -29.61
C ALA A 12 -13.78 0.29 -29.74
N ARG A 13 -14.63 0.76 -28.81
CA ARG A 13 -15.14 2.13 -28.76
C ARG A 13 -14.28 3.08 -27.93
N TYR A 14 -13.22 2.59 -27.26
CA TYR A 14 -12.31 3.47 -26.52
C TYR A 14 -11.59 4.42 -27.48
N THR A 15 -11.62 5.70 -27.12
CA THR A 15 -11.00 6.77 -27.90
C THR A 15 -9.48 6.78 -27.68
N THR A 16 -8.76 7.51 -28.53
CA THR A 16 -7.32 7.76 -28.31
C THR A 16 -7.05 8.38 -26.94
N GLN A 17 -7.94 9.24 -26.44
CA GLN A 17 -7.81 9.86 -25.12
C GLN A 17 -7.94 8.82 -23.99
N ASP A 18 -8.89 7.90 -24.10
CA ASP A 18 -9.04 6.80 -23.14
C ASP A 18 -7.79 5.91 -23.10
N VAL A 19 -7.24 5.63 -24.28
CA VAL A 19 -6.03 4.84 -24.49
C VAL A 19 -4.80 5.50 -23.84
N LEU A 20 -4.64 6.82 -23.98
CA LEU A 20 -3.54 7.58 -23.38
C LEU A 20 -3.65 7.69 -21.86
N LEU A 21 -4.86 7.87 -21.33
CA LEU A 21 -5.10 7.87 -19.89
C LEU A 21 -4.80 6.49 -19.29
N ALA A 22 -5.22 5.42 -19.96
CA ALA A 22 -4.92 4.06 -19.56
C ALA A 22 -3.41 3.78 -19.57
N ASP A 23 -2.67 4.22 -20.58
CA ASP A 23 -1.19 4.09 -20.60
C ASP A 23 -0.51 4.83 -19.47
N THR A 24 -0.96 6.06 -19.21
CA THR A 24 -0.40 6.88 -18.13
C THR A 24 -0.63 6.19 -16.79
N ALA A 25 -1.81 5.62 -16.58
CA ALA A 25 -2.12 4.87 -15.38
C ALA A 25 -1.35 3.54 -15.30
N ALA A 26 -1.24 2.80 -16.40
CA ALA A 26 -0.47 1.56 -16.47
C ALA A 26 1.01 1.78 -16.09
N SER A 27 1.61 2.89 -16.53
CA SER A 27 3.02 3.18 -16.25
C SER A 27 3.34 3.51 -14.79
N ILE A 28 2.33 3.79 -13.96
CA ILE A 28 2.50 4.04 -12.52
C ILE A 28 1.98 2.89 -11.65
N GLN A 29 1.49 1.80 -12.24
CA GLN A 29 1.10 0.63 -11.47
C GLN A 29 2.33 -0.19 -11.08
N LEU A 30 2.21 -0.90 -9.96
CA LEU A 30 3.13 -1.98 -9.65
C LEU A 30 3.03 -3.02 -10.75
N SER A 31 4.19 -3.39 -11.29
CA SER A 31 4.31 -4.57 -12.12
C SER A 31 3.91 -5.82 -11.32
N PRO A 32 3.49 -6.89 -12.00
CA PRO A 32 3.20 -8.15 -11.34
C PRO A 32 4.36 -8.70 -10.49
N THR A 33 5.60 -8.49 -10.91
CA THR A 33 6.79 -8.91 -10.15
C THR A 33 6.97 -8.09 -8.88
N GLU A 34 6.85 -6.76 -8.94
CA GLU A 34 6.91 -5.90 -7.75
C GLU A 34 5.83 -6.28 -6.74
N TYR A 35 4.62 -6.58 -7.21
CA TYR A 35 3.53 -7.01 -6.34
C TYR A 35 3.83 -8.32 -5.61
N ILE A 36 4.35 -9.34 -6.33
CA ILE A 36 4.71 -10.63 -5.74
C ILE A 36 5.85 -10.46 -4.74
N THR A 37 6.87 -9.67 -5.08
CA THR A 37 8.00 -9.37 -4.19
C THR A 37 7.52 -8.67 -2.92
N ALA A 38 6.66 -7.67 -3.05
CA ALA A 38 6.08 -6.95 -1.91
C ALA A 38 5.26 -7.87 -1.00
N THR A 39 4.45 -8.75 -1.59
CA THR A 39 3.64 -9.73 -0.85
C THR A 39 4.53 -10.68 -0.05
N ARG A 40 5.60 -11.21 -0.67
CA ARG A 40 6.58 -12.05 0.03
C ARG A 40 7.30 -11.32 1.17
N HIS A 41 7.69 -10.06 0.96
CA HIS A 41 8.31 -9.26 2.02
C HIS A 41 7.37 -9.03 3.20
N TYR A 42 6.10 -8.78 2.92
CA TYR A 42 5.05 -8.66 3.93
C TYR A 42 4.81 -9.97 4.69
N GLU A 43 4.72 -11.11 4.01
CA GLU A 43 4.55 -12.44 4.64
C GLU A 43 5.71 -12.78 5.57
N VAL A 44 6.94 -12.60 5.09
CA VAL A 44 8.17 -12.79 5.89
C VAL A 44 8.18 -11.86 7.11
N MET A 45 7.68 -10.63 6.98
CA MET A 45 7.61 -9.70 8.11
C MET A 45 6.67 -10.22 9.21
N GLY A 46 5.53 -10.80 8.85
CA GLY A 46 4.59 -11.39 9.80
C GLY A 46 5.24 -12.49 10.65
N GLU A 47 5.97 -13.39 10.02
CA GLU A 47 6.74 -14.43 10.73
C GLU A 47 7.89 -13.84 11.55
N TRP A 48 8.58 -12.84 11.00
CA TRP A 48 9.74 -12.22 11.63
C TRP A 48 9.41 -11.53 12.94
N ILE A 49 8.34 -10.72 12.98
CA ILE A 49 7.96 -9.97 14.20
C ILE A 49 7.45 -10.88 15.31
N ASP A 50 7.08 -12.12 15.01
CA ASP A 50 6.67 -13.12 15.99
C ASP A 50 7.75 -14.21 16.22
N ARG A 51 8.99 -14.02 15.76
CA ARG A 51 10.07 -15.00 15.97
C ARG A 51 10.39 -15.22 17.45
N PRO A 52 11.03 -16.34 17.84
CA PRO A 52 11.32 -16.66 19.26
C PRO A 52 12.07 -15.58 20.04
N SER A 53 13.00 -14.84 19.40
CA SER A 53 13.74 -13.75 20.04
C SER A 53 13.02 -12.39 20.00
N SER A 54 11.84 -12.32 19.40
CA SER A 54 11.07 -11.07 19.34
C SER A 54 10.48 -10.72 20.70
N PRO A 55 10.52 -9.43 21.14
CA PRO A 55 9.77 -8.97 22.30
C PRO A 55 8.24 -9.07 22.10
N LEU A 56 7.78 -9.30 20.88
CA LEU A 56 6.37 -9.50 20.53
C LEU A 56 5.97 -10.98 20.40
N ARG A 57 6.87 -11.93 20.67
CA ARG A 57 6.58 -13.37 20.54
C ARG A 57 5.29 -13.75 21.29
N GLY A 58 4.35 -14.35 20.56
CA GLY A 58 3.04 -14.79 21.08
C GLY A 58 2.06 -13.65 21.36
N LYS A 59 2.37 -12.40 20.98
CA LYS A 59 1.51 -11.23 21.17
C LYS A 59 0.95 -10.68 19.86
N VAL A 60 1.54 -11.02 18.72
CA VAL A 60 1.05 -10.61 17.41
C VAL A 60 -0.21 -11.42 17.09
N ARG A 61 -1.38 -10.77 17.12
CA ARG A 61 -2.65 -11.41 16.80
C ARG A 61 -2.86 -11.51 15.30
N GLU A 62 -2.54 -10.42 14.59
CA GLU A 62 -2.68 -10.36 13.15
C GLU A 62 -1.81 -9.27 12.56
N LEU A 63 -1.23 -9.54 11.39
CA LEU A 63 -0.66 -8.53 10.52
C LEU A 63 -1.55 -8.46 9.27
N TYR A 64 -2.08 -7.29 8.92
CA TYR A 64 -2.94 -7.14 7.73
C TYR A 64 -2.55 -5.89 6.92
N PRO A 65 -2.65 -5.92 5.58
CA PRO A 65 -2.33 -4.76 4.76
C PRO A 65 -3.35 -3.64 5.01
N GLN A 66 -2.93 -2.40 4.75
CA GLN A 66 -3.79 -1.22 4.74
C GLN A 66 -3.46 -0.33 3.53
N GLY A 67 -4.02 0.88 3.51
CA GLY A 67 -3.61 1.92 2.57
C GLY A 67 -3.83 1.58 1.09
N GLY A 68 -2.83 1.93 0.26
CA GLY A 68 -2.90 1.75 -1.20
C GLY A 68 -3.08 0.29 -1.60
N PHE A 69 -2.43 -0.64 -0.89
CA PHE A 69 -2.50 -2.07 -1.20
C PHE A 69 -3.92 -2.62 -1.02
N SER A 70 -4.60 -2.19 0.04
CA SER A 70 -5.97 -2.64 0.35
C SER A 70 -7.04 -2.06 -0.57
N THR A 71 -6.78 -0.87 -1.11
CA THR A 71 -7.69 -0.18 -2.05
C THR A 71 -7.33 -0.43 -3.52
N GLY A 72 -6.27 -1.21 -3.79
CA GLY A 72 -5.74 -1.42 -5.15
C GLY A 72 -5.13 -0.17 -5.80
N SER A 73 -4.87 0.88 -5.01
CA SER A 73 -4.47 2.20 -5.49
C SER A 73 -2.99 2.52 -5.28
N THR A 74 -2.16 1.54 -4.90
CA THR A 74 -0.70 1.72 -4.82
C THR A 74 -0.17 2.17 -6.19
N ILE A 75 0.75 3.14 -6.15
CA ILE A 75 1.45 3.65 -7.34
C ILE A 75 2.95 3.50 -7.11
N ALA A 76 3.68 3.19 -8.17
CA ALA A 76 5.14 3.35 -8.21
C ALA A 76 5.49 4.84 -8.29
N SER A 77 6.61 5.23 -7.68
CA SER A 77 7.19 6.58 -7.77
C SER A 77 7.44 7.02 -9.23
N HIS A 78 7.54 8.34 -9.43
CA HIS A 78 7.67 8.96 -10.75
C HIS A 78 9.10 8.99 -11.30
N ASP A 79 10.11 8.96 -10.44
CA ASP A 79 11.52 9.00 -10.83
C ASP A 79 12.06 7.58 -11.04
N ASP A 80 13.13 7.44 -11.82
CA ASP A 80 13.74 6.17 -12.30
C ASP A 80 14.16 5.16 -11.22
N ARG A 81 13.76 5.37 -9.96
CA ARG A 81 13.86 4.45 -8.84
C ARG A 81 12.44 4.14 -8.39
N SER A 82 11.96 2.95 -8.73
CA SER A 82 10.71 2.38 -8.25
C SER A 82 10.74 2.34 -6.72
N ASP A 83 10.16 3.30 -6.01
CA ASP A 83 9.97 3.29 -4.57
C ASP A 83 8.46 3.36 -4.34
N PHE A 84 7.89 2.30 -3.79
CA PHE A 84 6.48 2.25 -3.42
C PHE A 84 6.31 1.75 -2.00
N ASP A 85 5.18 2.10 -1.39
CA ASP A 85 4.88 1.74 -0.01
C ASP A 85 3.88 0.57 0.06
N LEU A 86 4.19 -0.42 0.90
CA LEU A 86 3.22 -1.35 1.46
C LEU A 86 3.00 -0.98 2.92
N ASP A 87 1.79 -0.53 3.25
CA ASP A 87 1.40 -0.26 4.62
C ASP A 87 0.75 -1.50 5.25
N ALA A 88 1.12 -1.82 6.48
CA ALA A 88 0.54 -2.90 7.27
C ALA A 88 0.19 -2.46 8.69
N MET A 89 -0.87 -3.05 9.23
CA MET A 89 -1.29 -2.92 10.62
C MET A 89 -0.92 -4.20 11.37
N ALA A 90 -0.23 -4.07 12.49
CA ALA A 90 0.03 -5.17 13.42
C ALA A 90 -0.91 -5.03 14.62
N ASP A 91 -1.90 -5.91 14.75
CA ASP A 91 -2.71 -6.03 15.96
C ASP A 91 -1.93 -6.80 17.02
N ILE A 92 -1.63 -6.13 18.13
CA ILE A 92 -0.82 -6.67 19.21
C ILE A 92 -1.67 -6.79 20.47
N ASP A 93 -1.49 -7.89 21.19
CA ASP A 93 -2.11 -8.13 22.50
C ASP A 93 -1.49 -7.27 23.61
N TRP A 94 -1.86 -6.00 23.60
CA TRP A 94 -1.60 -5.04 24.67
C TRP A 94 -2.90 -4.57 25.33
N ALA A 95 -2.76 -4.00 26.53
CA ALA A 95 -3.83 -3.24 27.15
C ALA A 95 -4.12 -1.96 26.34
N ALA A 96 -5.38 -1.54 26.31
CA ALA A 96 -5.81 -0.35 25.56
C ALA A 96 -5.16 0.96 26.03
N ASN A 97 -4.58 1.00 27.23
CA ASN A 97 -3.88 2.14 27.81
C ASN A 97 -2.34 2.00 27.74
N VAL A 98 -1.81 1.14 26.86
CA VAL A 98 -0.37 1.02 26.62
C VAL A 98 0.23 2.40 26.28
N ASP A 99 1.41 2.70 26.84
CA ASP A 99 2.10 3.95 26.51
C ASP A 99 2.43 3.98 25.01
N PRO A 100 2.10 5.07 24.29
CA PRO A 100 2.34 5.16 22.86
C PRO A 100 3.80 4.95 22.46
N GLU A 101 4.76 5.45 23.25
CA GLU A 101 6.18 5.26 22.94
C GLU A 101 6.60 3.81 23.15
N TYR A 102 6.18 3.18 24.25
CA TYR A 102 6.45 1.77 24.50
C TYR A 102 5.93 0.86 23.39
N ALA A 103 4.68 1.05 22.94
CA ALA A 103 4.11 0.24 21.85
C ALA A 103 4.93 0.37 20.56
N LEU A 104 5.33 1.59 20.27
CA LEU A 104 6.04 1.97 19.06
C LEU A 104 7.51 1.52 19.06
N SER A 105 8.22 1.67 20.17
CA SER A 105 9.60 1.19 20.34
C SER A 105 9.65 -0.33 20.39
N THR A 106 8.72 -1.00 21.09
CA THR A 106 8.66 -2.46 21.14
C THR A 106 8.43 -3.07 19.75
N LEU A 107 7.57 -2.46 18.92
CA LEU A 107 7.42 -2.89 17.53
C LEU A 107 8.71 -2.67 16.73
N HIS A 108 9.38 -1.54 16.91
CA HIS A 108 10.65 -1.28 16.25
C HIS A 108 11.72 -2.31 16.63
N ASP A 109 11.87 -2.61 17.91
CA ASP A 109 12.84 -3.61 18.40
C ASP A 109 12.50 -5.01 17.89
N ALA A 110 11.21 -5.35 17.82
CA ALA A 110 10.76 -6.58 17.18
C ALA A 110 11.16 -6.63 15.71
N ILE A 111 10.98 -5.55 14.95
CA ILE A 111 11.33 -5.53 13.53
C ILE A 111 12.85 -5.49 13.31
N ALA A 112 13.54 -4.54 13.94
CA ALA A 112 14.98 -4.32 13.79
C ALA A 112 15.78 -5.54 14.26
N GLY A 113 15.40 -6.11 15.40
CA GLY A 113 16.14 -7.20 16.04
C GLY A 113 17.54 -6.79 16.49
N ASP A 114 18.32 -7.80 16.88
CA ASP A 114 19.68 -7.60 17.38
C ASP A 114 20.62 -7.08 16.29
N LYS A 115 21.73 -6.45 16.72
CA LYS A 115 22.77 -5.98 15.81
C LYS A 115 23.28 -7.12 14.92
N GLY A 116 23.36 -6.86 13.61
CA GLY A 116 23.76 -7.84 12.61
C GLY A 116 22.63 -8.76 12.13
N SER A 117 21.41 -8.62 12.68
CA SER A 117 20.24 -9.34 12.17
C SER A 117 19.70 -8.71 10.88
N ARG A 118 18.78 -9.43 10.22
CA ARG A 118 18.27 -9.15 8.86
C ARG A 118 17.82 -7.72 8.62
N TYR A 119 17.18 -7.08 9.61
CA TYR A 119 16.54 -5.78 9.45
C TYR A 119 17.13 -4.69 10.35
N HIS A 120 18.18 -4.98 11.13
CA HIS A 120 18.73 -4.03 12.09
C HIS A 120 19.13 -2.70 11.45
N GLU A 121 19.78 -2.76 10.28
CA GLU A 121 20.21 -1.58 9.51
C GLU A 121 19.19 -1.14 8.46
N LYS A 122 18.04 -1.83 8.37
CA LYS A 122 16.99 -1.57 7.38
C LYS A 122 15.70 -1.05 8.00
N ALA A 123 15.58 -1.10 9.31
CA ALA A 123 14.41 -0.65 10.04
C ALA A 123 14.61 0.77 10.55
N GLU A 124 13.64 1.64 10.32
CA GLU A 124 13.65 3.02 10.79
C GLU A 124 12.38 3.29 11.60
N ARG A 125 12.57 3.81 12.81
CA ARG A 125 11.46 4.20 13.67
C ARG A 125 10.90 5.56 13.23
N LYS A 126 9.69 5.57 12.67
CA LYS A 126 8.94 6.80 12.34
C LYS A 126 8.07 7.20 13.53
N THR A 127 7.18 8.20 13.37
CA THR A 127 6.36 8.68 14.49
C THR A 127 5.11 7.83 14.79
N ARG A 128 4.68 6.99 13.84
CA ARG A 128 3.49 6.11 13.98
C ARG A 128 3.71 4.68 13.52
N CYS A 129 4.81 4.39 12.84
CA CYS A 129 5.14 3.08 12.28
C CYS A 129 6.65 2.83 12.36
N THR A 130 7.04 1.58 12.13
CA THR A 130 8.42 1.25 11.78
C THR A 130 8.45 0.96 10.29
N GLN A 131 9.30 1.68 9.57
CA GLN A 131 9.52 1.53 8.14
C GLN A 131 10.67 0.58 7.91
N VAL A 132 10.50 -0.40 7.03
CA VAL A 132 11.53 -1.34 6.61
C VAL A 132 11.90 -1.08 5.15
N HIS A 133 13.18 -0.80 4.93
CA HIS A 133 13.73 -0.48 3.62
C HIS A 133 14.13 -1.75 2.86
N TYR A 134 13.55 -1.93 1.68
CA TYR A 134 13.95 -2.92 0.67
C TYR A 134 14.44 -2.20 -0.59
N ASP A 135 15.07 -2.94 -1.50
CA ASP A 135 15.41 -2.38 -2.80
C ASP A 135 14.12 -2.11 -3.57
N GLY A 136 13.85 -0.83 -3.82
CA GLY A 136 12.71 -0.36 -4.56
C GLY A 136 11.34 -0.45 -3.86
N MET A 137 11.31 -0.60 -2.54
CA MET A 137 10.07 -0.44 -1.77
C MET A 137 10.31 -0.22 -0.28
N HIS A 138 9.28 0.30 0.39
CA HIS A 138 9.23 0.38 1.83
C HIS A 138 8.04 -0.42 2.37
N LEU A 139 8.23 -1.08 3.51
CA LEU A 139 7.17 -1.73 4.28
C LEU A 139 6.98 -0.99 5.59
N ASP A 140 5.83 -0.33 5.75
CA ASP A 140 5.48 0.44 6.94
C ASP A 140 4.57 -0.38 7.85
N VAL A 141 5.06 -0.74 9.03
CA VAL A 141 4.27 -1.51 10.01
C VAL A 141 3.82 -0.59 11.14
N THR A 142 2.50 -0.40 11.28
CA THR A 142 1.86 0.37 12.34
C THR A 142 1.41 -0.55 13.47
N PRO A 143 1.85 -0.34 14.71
CA PRO A 143 1.33 -1.10 15.85
C PRO A 143 -0.09 -0.63 16.17
N SER A 144 -0.93 -1.57 16.54
CA SER A 144 -2.32 -1.30 16.89
C SER A 144 -2.83 -2.21 18.00
N VAL A 145 -3.87 -1.75 18.70
CA VAL A 145 -4.62 -2.54 19.67
C VAL A 145 -6.08 -2.56 19.24
N LEU A 146 -6.57 -3.74 18.85
CA LEU A 146 -7.97 -3.92 18.44
C LEU A 146 -8.94 -3.58 19.59
N LEU A 147 -9.96 -2.78 19.28
CA LEU A 147 -11.06 -2.51 20.21
C LEU A 147 -11.96 -3.73 20.33
N ARG A 148 -12.38 -4.05 21.56
CA ARG A 148 -13.29 -5.18 21.83
C ARG A 148 -14.69 -4.98 21.24
N PHE A 149 -15.11 -3.72 21.06
CA PHE A 149 -16.45 -3.36 20.60
C PHE A 149 -16.34 -2.33 19.48
N GLY A 150 -17.23 -2.43 18.49
CA GLY A 150 -17.29 -1.51 17.35
C GLY A 150 -17.29 -2.23 16.01
N LEU A 151 -17.04 -1.46 14.94
CA LEU A 151 -16.86 -2.03 13.61
C LEU A 151 -15.62 -2.94 13.57
N PRO A 152 -15.60 -3.98 12.72
CA PRO A 152 -14.43 -4.82 12.52
C PRO A 152 -13.17 -3.99 12.30
N LYS A 153 -12.05 -4.42 12.90
CA LYS A 153 -10.72 -3.79 12.77
C LYS A 153 -10.63 -2.33 13.22
N THR A 154 -11.58 -1.85 14.02
CA THR A 154 -11.41 -0.57 14.72
C THR A 154 -10.38 -0.74 15.82
N SER A 155 -9.30 0.04 15.77
CA SER A 155 -8.16 -0.11 16.68
C SER A 155 -7.70 1.23 17.23
N PHE A 156 -6.99 1.17 18.34
CA PHE A 156 -6.08 2.24 18.73
C PHE A 156 -4.77 2.13 17.96
N ILE A 157 -4.26 3.26 17.47
CA ILE A 157 -2.90 3.44 16.96
C ILE A 157 -2.19 4.51 17.79
N PHE A 158 -0.88 4.61 17.61
CA PHE A 158 -0.03 5.39 18.50
C PHE A 158 0.77 6.46 17.74
N HIS A 159 0.97 7.60 18.40
CA HIS A 159 1.87 8.65 17.94
C HIS A 159 2.87 9.00 19.03
N SER A 160 4.15 9.02 18.67
CA SER A 160 5.22 9.52 19.53
C SER A 160 6.38 10.02 18.66
N LYS A 161 7.06 11.07 19.12
CA LYS A 161 8.25 11.65 18.46
C LYS A 161 9.33 11.93 19.51
N PRO A 162 10.15 10.92 19.88
CA PRO A 162 11.16 11.08 20.92
C PRO A 162 12.18 12.18 20.65
N SER A 163 12.47 12.46 19.38
CA SER A 163 13.39 13.52 18.97
C SER A 163 12.87 14.94 19.24
N ASP A 164 11.60 15.10 19.61
CA ASP A 164 10.95 16.38 19.84
C ASP A 164 9.98 16.27 21.03
N PRO A 165 10.48 16.48 22.26
CA PRO A 165 9.68 16.35 23.48
C PRO A 165 8.48 17.31 23.58
N SER A 166 8.42 18.35 22.73
CA SER A 166 7.28 19.27 22.66
C SER A 166 6.03 18.60 22.05
N VAL A 167 6.22 17.52 21.28
CA VAL A 167 5.14 16.76 20.66
C VAL A 167 4.59 15.76 21.66
N ARG A 168 3.32 15.93 22.03
CA ARG A 168 2.62 15.03 22.94
C ARG A 168 2.48 13.64 22.34
N ARG A 169 2.65 12.62 23.19
CA ARG A 169 2.31 11.22 22.88
C ARG A 169 0.80 11.05 22.83
N GLU A 170 0.29 10.40 21.79
CA GLU A 170 -1.15 10.24 21.57
C GLU A 170 -1.54 8.80 21.28
N THR A 171 -2.74 8.44 21.74
CA THR A 171 -3.47 7.25 21.32
C THR A 171 -4.63 7.73 20.46
N LEU A 172 -4.75 7.20 19.25
CA LEU A 172 -5.69 7.68 18.22
C LEU A 172 -6.58 6.52 17.76
N TYR A 173 -7.83 6.82 17.44
CA TYR A 173 -8.72 5.86 16.78
C TYR A 173 -8.36 5.75 15.30
N ALA A 174 -8.32 4.52 14.78
CA ALA A 174 -8.17 4.26 13.36
C ALA A 174 -8.97 3.03 12.93
N ASN A 175 -9.52 3.06 11.71
CA ASN A 175 -10.08 1.88 11.06
C ASN A 175 -9.73 1.91 9.55
N PRO A 176 -8.45 1.70 9.19
CA PRO A 176 -8.03 1.74 7.80
C PRO A 176 -8.60 0.59 6.98
N HIS A 177 -8.90 -0.55 7.62
CA HIS A 177 -9.62 -1.66 7.00
C HIS A 177 -11.06 -1.25 6.61
N GLY A 178 -11.79 -0.63 7.53
CA GLY A 178 -13.14 -0.13 7.28
C GLY A 178 -13.18 0.92 6.18
N LEU A 179 -12.17 1.79 6.08
CA LEU A 179 -12.03 2.70 4.93
C LEU A 179 -11.84 1.93 3.61
N ALA A 180 -10.99 0.91 3.60
CA ALA A 180 -10.75 0.10 2.40
C ALA A 180 -12.03 -0.63 1.97
N GLU A 181 -12.74 -1.27 2.90
CA GLU A 181 -14.03 -1.93 2.63
C GLU A 181 -15.08 -0.93 2.14
N TRP A 182 -15.17 0.23 2.80
CA TRP A 182 -16.09 1.30 2.40
C TRP A 182 -15.83 1.76 0.96
N PHE A 183 -14.56 1.98 0.61
CA PHE A 183 -14.16 2.42 -0.73
C PHE A 183 -14.40 1.31 -1.77
N ASN A 184 -13.93 0.09 -1.49
CA ASN A 184 -14.08 -1.05 -2.38
C ASN A 184 -15.55 -1.39 -2.66
N GLY A 185 -16.44 -1.21 -1.67
CA GLY A 185 -17.89 -1.38 -1.84
C GLY A 185 -18.58 -0.31 -2.70
N ARG A 186 -17.92 0.82 -2.95
CA ARG A 186 -18.41 1.92 -3.82
C ARG A 186 -17.86 1.85 -5.23
N VAL A 187 -16.73 1.18 -5.40
CA VAL A 187 -16.09 0.98 -6.69
C VAL A 187 -17.00 0.14 -7.59
N GLN A 188 -17.38 0.68 -8.74
CA GLN A 188 -18.20 -0.04 -9.73
C GLN A 188 -17.31 -0.83 -10.68
N ALA A 189 -17.52 -2.14 -10.74
CA ALA A 189 -16.83 -3.00 -11.69
C ALA A 189 -17.28 -2.68 -13.13
N ASP A 190 -16.33 -2.44 -14.04
CA ASP A 190 -16.55 -2.37 -15.48
C ASP A 190 -15.66 -3.43 -16.14
N THR A 191 -16.25 -4.58 -16.46
CA THR A 191 -15.52 -5.74 -17.01
C THR A 191 -14.75 -5.40 -18.29
N ALA A 192 -15.34 -4.60 -19.19
CA ALA A 192 -14.68 -4.21 -20.43
C ALA A 192 -13.47 -3.32 -20.18
N PHE A 193 -13.61 -2.35 -19.28
CA PHE A 193 -12.49 -1.50 -18.88
C PHE A 193 -11.41 -2.29 -18.16
N GLY A 194 -11.81 -3.21 -17.26
CA GLY A 194 -10.88 -4.05 -16.51
C GLY A 194 -10.01 -4.92 -17.43
N ILE A 195 -10.62 -5.58 -18.42
CA ILE A 195 -9.91 -6.40 -19.42
C ILE A 195 -9.00 -5.53 -20.28
N PHE A 196 -9.53 -4.42 -20.81
CA PHE A 196 -8.75 -3.48 -21.61
C PHE A 196 -7.53 -2.98 -20.84
N PHE A 197 -7.73 -2.48 -19.63
CA PHE A 197 -6.68 -1.90 -18.82
C PHE A 197 -5.64 -2.94 -18.36
N GLU A 198 -6.08 -4.17 -18.07
CA GLU A 198 -5.17 -5.29 -17.77
C GLU A 198 -4.19 -5.57 -18.90
N GLN A 199 -4.69 -5.64 -20.13
CA GLN A 199 -3.83 -5.86 -21.30
C GLN A 199 -2.78 -4.75 -21.42
N ARG A 200 -3.17 -3.49 -21.25
CA ARG A 200 -2.24 -2.35 -21.28
C ARG A 200 -1.17 -2.42 -20.19
N SER A 201 -1.56 -2.77 -18.96
CA SER A 201 -0.64 -2.92 -17.83
C SER A 201 0.38 -4.06 -18.04
N LEU A 202 -0.08 -5.20 -18.57
CA LEU A 202 0.79 -6.32 -18.92
C LEU A 202 1.73 -5.98 -20.08
N ASP A 203 1.26 -5.30 -21.11
CA ASP A 203 2.07 -4.92 -22.26
C ASP A 203 3.14 -3.89 -21.87
N PHE A 204 2.80 -2.91 -21.03
CA PHE A 204 3.76 -1.99 -20.43
C PHE A 204 4.83 -2.74 -19.63
N SER A 205 4.42 -3.68 -18.76
CA SER A 205 5.33 -4.49 -17.96
C SER A 205 6.30 -5.30 -18.84
N LYS A 206 5.82 -5.90 -19.93
CA LYS A 206 6.65 -6.65 -20.89
C LYS A 206 7.68 -5.74 -21.56
N GLN A 207 7.27 -4.55 -22.03
CA GLN A 207 8.16 -3.58 -22.65
C GLN A 207 9.29 -3.15 -21.70
N MET A 208 8.96 -2.90 -20.43
CA MET A 208 9.97 -2.53 -19.42
C MET A 208 10.93 -3.66 -19.06
N ARG A 209 10.50 -4.94 -19.12
CA ARG A 209 11.38 -6.11 -18.94
C ARG A 209 12.38 -6.28 -20.08
N VAL A 210 11.93 -6.13 -21.33
CA VAL A 210 12.81 -6.19 -22.50
C VAL A 210 13.92 -5.15 -22.40
N ALA A 211 13.63 -3.98 -21.83
CA ALA A 211 14.62 -2.94 -21.57
C ALA A 211 15.57 -3.23 -20.39
N LYS A 212 15.26 -4.18 -19.48
CA LYS A 212 16.00 -4.45 -18.24
C LYS A 212 16.71 -5.82 -18.16
N ALA A 213 16.70 -6.62 -19.23
CA ALA A 213 17.27 -7.98 -19.33
C ALA A 213 16.65 -9.05 -18.40
N ASP A 214 16.68 -10.30 -18.89
CA ASP A 214 15.84 -11.45 -18.53
C ASP A 214 15.73 -11.80 -17.03
N THR A 215 14.49 -11.96 -16.56
CA THR A 215 14.18 -12.86 -15.43
C THR A 215 12.82 -13.56 -15.61
N ALA A 216 12.68 -14.68 -14.88
CA ALA A 216 11.66 -15.73 -14.91
C ALA A 216 10.17 -15.32 -15.07
N PRO A 217 9.31 -16.22 -15.59
CA PRO A 217 7.90 -15.95 -15.84
C PRO A 217 7.14 -15.54 -14.58
N VAL A 218 6.29 -14.53 -14.74
CA VAL A 218 5.38 -14.05 -13.70
C VAL A 218 4.14 -14.96 -13.64
N PRO A 219 3.71 -15.40 -12.44
CA PRO A 219 2.41 -16.04 -12.23
C PRO A 219 1.23 -15.25 -12.82
N GLU A 220 0.19 -15.98 -13.22
CA GLU A 220 -1.04 -15.43 -13.78
C GLU A 220 -1.86 -14.63 -12.76
N GLN A 221 -2.30 -13.46 -13.25
CA GLN A 221 -3.45 -12.66 -12.86
C GLN A 221 -3.58 -12.20 -11.40
N MET A 222 -3.43 -10.88 -11.27
CA MET A 222 -3.88 -10.13 -10.11
C MET A 222 -5.40 -9.97 -10.10
N PRO A 223 -6.06 -9.86 -8.92
CA PRO A 223 -7.51 -9.72 -8.83
C PRO A 223 -8.08 -8.52 -9.63
N VAL A 224 -9.18 -8.78 -10.34
CA VAL A 224 -9.87 -7.86 -11.27
C VAL A 224 -10.34 -6.55 -10.62
N TYR A 225 -10.60 -6.53 -9.30
CA TYR A 225 -11.12 -5.35 -8.59
C TYR A 225 -10.16 -4.16 -8.54
N ARG A 226 -8.86 -4.38 -8.80
CA ARG A 226 -7.84 -3.31 -8.84
C ARG A 226 -7.90 -2.39 -10.06
N LYS A 227 -8.87 -2.62 -10.94
CA LYS A 227 -8.87 -2.04 -12.30
C LYS A 227 -10.15 -1.29 -12.63
N ALA A 228 -10.98 -0.99 -11.63
CA ALA A 228 -12.12 -0.13 -11.83
C ALA A 228 -11.69 1.32 -12.08
N LYS A 229 -12.50 2.08 -12.82
CA LYS A 229 -12.17 3.45 -13.22
C LYS A 229 -11.89 4.35 -12.02
N GLN A 230 -12.64 4.22 -10.93
CA GLN A 230 -12.45 4.98 -9.71
C GLN A 230 -11.06 4.74 -9.09
N VAL A 231 -10.60 3.49 -9.09
CA VAL A 231 -9.25 3.13 -8.61
C VAL A 231 -8.18 3.76 -9.50
N ILE A 232 -8.37 3.71 -10.82
CA ILE A 232 -7.45 4.34 -11.78
C ILE A 232 -7.40 5.86 -11.62
N VAL A 233 -8.55 6.51 -11.42
CA VAL A 233 -8.61 7.95 -11.11
C VAL A 233 -7.85 8.26 -9.83
N LEU A 234 -8.02 7.45 -8.77
CA LEU A 234 -7.28 7.61 -7.52
C LEU A 234 -5.76 7.48 -7.73
N GLN A 235 -5.30 6.52 -8.54
CA GLN A 235 -3.88 6.38 -8.89
C GLN A 235 -3.35 7.61 -9.63
N LEU A 236 -4.07 8.09 -10.66
CA LEU A 236 -3.69 9.28 -11.43
C LEU A 236 -3.68 10.54 -10.55
N MET A 237 -4.65 10.70 -9.65
CA MET A 237 -4.71 11.83 -8.71
C MET A 237 -3.56 11.79 -7.70
N LYS A 238 -3.20 10.60 -7.18
CA LYS A 238 -2.02 10.41 -6.32
C LYS A 238 -0.74 10.79 -7.07
N ARG A 239 -0.59 10.35 -8.32
CA ARG A 239 0.57 10.70 -9.16
C ARG A 239 0.66 12.20 -9.38
N TRP A 240 -0.44 12.84 -9.79
CA TRP A 240 -0.47 14.29 -9.98
C TRP A 240 -0.10 15.03 -8.70
N ARG A 241 -0.66 14.64 -7.56
CA ARG A 241 -0.35 15.22 -6.25
C ARG A 241 1.15 15.11 -5.95
N ASN A 242 1.76 13.93 -6.14
CA ASN A 242 3.19 13.75 -5.88
C ASN A 242 4.02 14.70 -6.75
N ILE A 243 3.82 14.70 -8.08
CA ILE A 243 4.52 15.59 -9.02
C ILE A 243 4.34 17.06 -8.67
N ALA A 244 3.12 17.47 -8.32
CA ALA A 244 2.82 18.86 -7.97
C ALA A 244 3.56 19.29 -6.69
N TYR A 245 3.61 18.42 -5.68
CA TYR A 245 4.26 18.73 -4.42
C TYR A 245 5.79 18.69 -4.51
N ASP A 246 6.34 17.75 -5.27
CA ASP A 246 7.78 17.67 -5.51
C ASP A 246 8.28 18.90 -6.27
N ARG A 247 7.56 19.33 -7.32
CA ARG A 247 8.01 20.41 -8.21
C ARG A 247 7.61 21.82 -7.75
N ARG A 248 6.43 21.99 -7.15
CA ARG A 248 5.83 23.31 -6.92
C ARG A 248 5.63 23.65 -5.45
N HIS A 249 5.62 22.66 -4.56
CA HIS A 249 5.26 22.85 -3.15
C HIS A 249 6.18 22.10 -2.18
N GLY A 250 7.48 21.98 -2.48
CA GLY A 250 8.43 21.18 -1.69
C GLY A 250 8.55 21.58 -0.21
N SER A 251 8.12 22.78 0.18
CA SER A 251 8.06 23.23 1.58
C SER A 251 6.74 22.91 2.30
N ARG A 252 5.72 22.40 1.59
CA ARG A 252 4.41 22.06 2.16
C ARG A 252 4.32 20.57 2.42
N ARG A 253 3.52 20.21 3.43
CA ARG A 253 3.18 18.82 3.71
C ARG A 253 2.33 18.24 2.58
N LEU A 254 2.68 17.05 2.10
CA LEU A 254 1.93 16.31 1.11
C LEU A 254 0.51 15.97 1.63
N PRO A 255 -0.57 16.25 0.86
CA PRO A 255 -1.93 15.89 1.22
C PRO A 255 -2.05 14.37 1.37
N PRO A 256 -2.65 13.88 2.45
CA PRO A 256 -2.66 12.45 2.74
C PRO A 256 -3.60 11.71 1.78
N SER A 257 -3.19 10.53 1.31
CA SER A 257 -3.97 9.72 0.36
C SER A 257 -5.34 9.31 0.88
N VAL A 258 -5.53 9.25 2.20
CA VAL A 258 -6.83 8.98 2.83
C VAL A 258 -7.92 9.95 2.38
N LEU A 259 -7.61 11.24 2.23
CA LEU A 259 -8.58 12.24 1.79
C LEU A 259 -8.94 12.06 0.31
N LEU A 260 -7.95 11.79 -0.54
CA LEU A 260 -8.20 11.49 -1.96
C LEU A 260 -9.05 10.23 -2.12
N THR A 261 -8.80 9.22 -1.30
CA THR A 261 -9.58 7.97 -1.29
C THR A 261 -11.04 8.23 -0.91
N TYR A 262 -11.26 9.04 0.13
CA TYR A 262 -12.60 9.45 0.54
C TYR A 262 -13.34 10.19 -0.58
N TYR A 263 -12.77 11.28 -1.13
CA TYR A 263 -13.44 12.10 -2.12
C TYR A 263 -13.71 11.41 -3.46
N ILE A 264 -12.96 10.35 -3.80
CA ILE A 264 -13.20 9.57 -5.01
C ILE A 264 -14.26 8.48 -4.78
N GLY A 265 -14.42 8.02 -3.54
CA GLY A 265 -15.46 7.05 -3.18
C GLY A 265 -16.83 7.69 -2.95
N GLU A 266 -16.88 8.96 -2.55
CA GLU A 266 -18.11 9.75 -2.38
C GLU A 266 -18.87 9.96 -3.70
#